data_AF-A0A1K2FYR7-F1
#
_entry.id   AF-A0A1K2FYR7-F1
#
_cell.length_a   1.000
_cell.length_b   1.000
_cell.length_c   1.000
_cell.angle_alpha   90.00
_cell.angle_beta   90.00
_cell.angle_gamma   90.00
#
_symmetry.space_group_name_H-M   'P 1'
#
loop_
_entity.id
_entity.type
_entity.pdbx_description
1 polymer ?
#
loop_
_entity_poly.entity_id
_entity_poly.type
_entity_poly.pdbx_seq_one_letter_code
_entity_poly.pdbx_strand_id
1 'polypeptide(L)'
;MLRAAAAHPGTALIEIYQNCNIFNDGAFDALKDRERAEEALIRLEHGRPVRFGPDGTRGVVRDPRTGDLEVVTVTPQNEADLLVHDAHAASPTTAFALSRLADPDTLHHTPIGVFRSVERPVYDVQMSDQLDAAIEQKGKGDLAALLAGGDTWTVVG
;
A
#
# COMPACT_ATOMS: atom_id res chain seq x y z
N MET A 1 0.70 -7.95 8.05
CA MET A 1 -0.27 -7.29 7.16
C MET A 1 -1.33 -6.53 7.97
N LEU A 2 -2.36 -7.18 8.52
CA LEU A 2 -3.44 -6.51 9.28
C LEU A 2 -2.96 -5.56 10.39
N ARG A 3 -2.00 -6.01 11.22
CA ARG A 3 -1.39 -5.17 12.26
C ARG A 3 -0.68 -3.93 11.71
N ALA A 4 0.01 -4.07 10.57
CA ALA A 4 0.72 -2.97 9.93
C ALA A 4 -0.26 -1.94 9.35
N ALA A 5 -1.34 -2.40 8.72
CA ALA A 5 -2.41 -1.52 8.23
C ALA A 5 -3.12 -0.78 9.38
N ALA A 6 -3.43 -1.47 10.48
CA ALA A 6 -4.05 -0.85 11.66
C ALA A 6 -3.15 0.21 12.32
N ALA A 7 -1.83 0.04 12.26
CA ALA A 7 -0.86 0.99 12.80
C ALA A 7 -0.47 2.10 11.81
N HIS A 8 -0.95 2.06 10.56
CA HIS A 8 -0.56 3.01 9.53
C HIS A 8 -1.24 4.37 9.76
N PRO A 9 -0.49 5.48 9.92
CA PRO A 9 -1.05 6.81 10.08
C PRO A 9 -1.53 7.32 8.71
N GLY A 10 -2.74 6.93 8.32
CA GLY A 10 -3.35 7.30 7.05
C GLY A 10 -4.31 6.23 6.52
N THR A 11 -4.48 6.19 5.21
CA THR A 11 -5.34 5.20 4.55
C THR A 11 -4.56 3.92 4.23
N ALA A 12 -5.10 2.78 4.66
CA ALA A 12 -4.59 1.47 4.29
C ALA A 12 -5.64 0.69 3.48
N LEU A 13 -5.18 0.02 2.42
CA LEU A 13 -5.97 -0.93 1.63
C LEU A 13 -5.39 -2.33 1.81
N ILE A 14 -6.25 -3.31 2.06
CA ILE A 14 -5.88 -4.72 2.17
C ILE A 14 -6.80 -5.50 1.24
N GLU A 15 -6.21 -6.11 0.23
CA GLU A 15 -6.89 -7.10 -0.60
C GLU A 15 -6.66 -8.49 0.00
N ILE A 16 -7.73 -9.25 0.21
CA ILE A 16 -7.68 -10.61 0.73
C ILE A 16 -8.40 -11.50 -0.27
N TYR A 17 -7.65 -12.37 -0.95
CA TYR A 17 -8.23 -13.41 -1.79
C TYR A 17 -8.91 -14.45 -0.90
N GLN A 18 -10.24 -14.43 -0.91
CA GLN A 18 -11.06 -15.32 -0.09
C GLN A 18 -11.97 -16.14 -0.99
N ASN A 19 -11.81 -17.47 -0.92
CA ASN A 19 -12.66 -18.40 -1.67
C ASN A 19 -14.12 -18.28 -1.22
N CYS A 20 -15.04 -18.34 -2.18
CA CYS A 20 -16.47 -18.44 -1.91
C CYS A 20 -16.95 -19.83 -2.32
N ASN A 21 -16.94 -20.79 -1.39
CA ASN A 21 -17.23 -22.19 -1.68
C ASN A 21 -18.61 -22.44 -2.34
N ILE A 22 -19.56 -21.50 -2.22
CA ILE A 22 -20.90 -21.67 -2.77
C ILE A 22 -20.99 -21.23 -4.24
N PHE A 23 -20.32 -20.13 -4.60
CA PHE A 23 -20.49 -19.48 -5.90
C PHE A 23 -19.23 -19.45 -6.76
N ASN A 24 -18.06 -19.63 -6.15
CA ASN A 24 -16.78 -19.51 -6.81
C ASN A 24 -15.76 -20.43 -6.12
N ASP A 25 -16.12 -21.71 -6.01
CA ASP A 25 -15.26 -22.70 -5.37
C ASP A 25 -14.04 -23.01 -6.23
N GLY A 26 -12.89 -23.16 -5.58
CA GLY A 26 -11.60 -23.42 -6.22
C GLY A 26 -10.93 -22.23 -6.91
N ALA A 27 -11.53 -21.03 -6.87
CA ALA A 27 -11.02 -19.85 -7.60
C ALA A 27 -9.60 -19.43 -7.20
N PHE A 28 -9.18 -19.77 -5.99
CA PHE A 28 -7.85 -19.44 -5.47
C PHE A 28 -7.05 -20.69 -5.07
N ASP A 29 -7.38 -21.86 -5.61
CA ASP A 29 -6.70 -23.11 -5.25
C ASP A 29 -5.21 -23.09 -5.57
N ALA A 30 -4.82 -22.38 -6.65
CA ALA A 30 -3.42 -22.14 -7.00
C ALA A 30 -2.63 -21.43 -5.88
N LEU A 31 -3.30 -20.64 -5.05
CA LEU A 31 -2.69 -19.88 -3.95
C LEU A 31 -2.88 -20.56 -2.58
N LYS A 32 -3.78 -21.54 -2.49
CA LYS A 32 -4.20 -22.20 -1.24
C LYS A 32 -3.47 -23.50 -0.97
N ASP A 33 -3.25 -24.32 -2.00
CA ASP A 33 -2.53 -25.58 -1.87
C ASP A 33 -1.06 -25.30 -1.55
N ARG A 34 -0.51 -25.91 -0.50
CA ARG A 34 0.81 -25.53 0.04
C ARG A 34 1.94 -25.71 -0.98
N GLU A 35 1.90 -26.77 -1.76
CA GLU A 35 2.94 -27.08 -2.76
C GLU A 35 2.83 -26.10 -3.94
N ARG A 36 1.60 -25.86 -4.43
CA ARG A 36 1.36 -24.89 -5.51
C ARG A 36 1.60 -23.45 -5.06
N ALA A 37 1.32 -23.14 -3.80
CA ALA A 37 1.49 -21.81 -3.23
C ALA A 37 2.96 -21.43 -3.09
N GLU A 38 3.85 -22.39 -2.76
CA GLU A 38 5.30 -22.15 -2.79
C GLU A 38 5.78 -21.76 -4.18
N GLU A 39 5.11 -22.28 -5.22
CA GLU A 39 5.41 -21.94 -6.60
C GLU A 39 4.71 -20.66 -7.09
N ALA A 40 3.49 -20.38 -6.64
CA ALA A 40 2.69 -19.28 -7.16
C ALA A 40 2.88 -17.97 -6.41
N LEU A 41 3.19 -18.01 -5.11
CA LEU A 41 3.23 -16.83 -4.24
C LEU A 41 4.63 -16.22 -4.14
N ILE A 42 4.70 -14.90 -4.30
CA ILE A 42 5.89 -14.10 -4.03
C ILE A 42 5.69 -13.39 -2.69
N ARG A 43 6.33 -13.86 -1.63
CA ARG A 43 6.22 -13.24 -0.30
C ARG A 43 7.14 -12.02 -0.21
N LEU A 44 6.55 -10.84 -0.11
CA LEU A 44 7.28 -9.58 0.00
C LEU A 44 7.63 -9.28 1.46
N GLU A 45 8.93 -9.19 1.73
CA GLU A 45 9.49 -8.79 3.03
C GLU A 45 10.41 -7.59 2.85
N HIS A 46 10.17 -6.52 3.60
CA HIS A 46 10.97 -5.31 3.50
C HIS A 46 12.46 -5.59 3.81
N GLY A 47 13.35 -5.04 2.99
CA GLY A 47 14.79 -5.18 3.12
C GLY A 47 15.33 -6.55 2.67
N ARG A 48 14.49 -7.43 2.13
CA ARG A 48 14.89 -8.76 1.65
C ARG A 48 14.88 -8.82 0.11
N PRO A 49 15.80 -9.57 -0.51
CA PRO A 49 15.69 -9.91 -1.92
C PRO A 49 14.37 -10.64 -2.20
N VAL A 50 13.69 -10.28 -3.28
CA VAL A 50 12.44 -10.92 -3.69
C VAL A 50 12.76 -12.30 -4.27
N ARG A 51 12.64 -13.33 -3.43
CA ARG A 51 12.83 -14.75 -3.79
C ARG A 51 11.59 -15.57 -3.46
N PHE A 52 11.35 -16.60 -4.26
CA PHE A 52 10.24 -17.52 -4.09
C PHE A 52 10.47 -18.83 -4.88
N GLY A 53 9.48 -19.72 -4.88
CA GLY A 53 9.62 -21.07 -5.43
C GLY A 53 10.28 -22.03 -4.43
N PRO A 54 10.23 -23.35 -4.72
CA PRO A 54 10.92 -24.36 -3.93
C PRO A 54 12.39 -23.98 -3.74
N ASP A 55 12.85 -23.99 -2.48
CA ASP A 55 14.21 -23.62 -2.06
C ASP A 55 14.71 -22.23 -2.52
N GLY A 56 13.80 -21.32 -2.90
CA GLY A 56 14.17 -19.97 -3.36
C GLY A 56 14.82 -19.94 -4.75
N THR A 57 14.51 -20.93 -5.59
CA THR A 57 15.05 -21.10 -6.95
C THR A 57 14.61 -20.01 -7.94
N ARG A 58 13.61 -19.20 -7.61
CA ARG A 58 13.17 -18.06 -8.41
C ARG A 58 13.33 -16.75 -7.67
N GLY A 59 13.49 -15.68 -8.45
CA GLY A 59 13.57 -14.32 -7.94
C GLY A 59 13.05 -13.32 -8.95
N VAL A 60 12.97 -12.06 -8.51
CA VAL A 60 12.55 -10.95 -9.35
C VAL A 60 13.74 -10.03 -9.59
N VAL A 61 13.99 -9.66 -10.84
CA VAL A 61 15.00 -8.68 -11.25
C VAL A 61 14.34 -7.51 -11.96
N ARG A 62 15.06 -6.39 -12.07
CA ARG A 62 14.64 -5.26 -12.89
C ARG A 62 15.46 -5.24 -14.18
N ASP A 63 14.80 -5.30 -15.33
CA ASP A 63 15.47 -5.16 -16.61
C ASP A 63 16.05 -3.73 -16.73
N PRO A 64 17.37 -3.56 -16.98
CA PRO A 64 18.01 -2.24 -17.03
C PRO A 64 17.72 -1.45 -18.32
N ARG A 65 17.22 -2.10 -19.38
CA ARG A 65 16.81 -1.47 -20.65
C ARG A 65 15.37 -1.00 -20.60
N THR A 66 14.43 -1.81 -20.11
CA THR A 66 12.99 -1.48 -20.11
C THR A 66 12.53 -0.89 -18.78
N GLY A 67 13.19 -1.25 -17.68
CA GLY A 67 12.77 -0.93 -16.33
C GLY A 67 11.69 -1.85 -15.79
N ASP A 68 11.24 -2.85 -16.56
CA ASP A 68 10.21 -3.80 -16.14
C ASP A 68 10.74 -4.79 -15.09
N LEU A 69 9.83 -5.42 -14.35
CA LEU A 69 10.17 -6.49 -13.44
C LEU A 69 9.94 -7.84 -14.10
N GLU A 70 10.93 -8.72 -13.99
CA GLU A 70 10.90 -10.05 -14.58
C GLU A 70 11.18 -11.12 -13.53
N VAL A 71 10.51 -12.25 -13.66
CA VAL A 71 10.80 -13.45 -12.88
C VAL A 71 11.90 -14.23 -13.57
N VAL A 72 12.94 -14.57 -12.82
CA VAL A 72 14.09 -15.34 -13.30
C VAL A 72 14.36 -16.54 -12.42
N THR A 73 14.99 -17.57 -12.98
CA THR A 73 15.67 -18.60 -12.19
C THR A 73 16.93 -18.00 -11.56
N VAL A 74 17.08 -18.19 -10.26
CA VAL A 74 18.23 -17.68 -9.51
C VAL A 74 19.45 -18.54 -9.80
N THR A 75 20.56 -17.89 -10.14
CA THR A 75 21.87 -18.48 -10.33
C THR A 75 22.90 -17.69 -9.52
N PRO A 76 24.09 -18.26 -9.23
CA PRO A 76 25.16 -17.50 -8.58
C PRO A 76 25.56 -16.23 -9.33
N GLN A 77 25.28 -16.14 -10.63
CA GLN A 77 25.65 -14.99 -11.47
C GLN A 77 24.64 -13.84 -11.38
N ASN A 78 23.34 -14.11 -11.19
CA ASN A 78 22.29 -13.09 -11.12
C ASN A 78 21.79 -12.80 -9.69
N GLU A 79 22.32 -13.50 -8.70
CA GLU A 79 21.93 -13.36 -7.29
C GLU A 79 22.06 -11.93 -6.77
N ALA A 80 23.07 -11.18 -7.25
CA ALA A 80 23.29 -9.78 -6.90
C ALA A 80 22.31 -8.81 -7.57
N ASP A 81 21.67 -9.22 -8.67
CA ASP A 81 20.74 -8.38 -9.44
C ASP A 81 19.29 -8.48 -8.94
N LEU A 82 19.05 -9.35 -7.95
CA LEU A 82 17.72 -9.52 -7.37
C LEU A 82 17.22 -8.23 -6.74
N LEU A 83 15.98 -7.90 -7.07
CA LEU A 83 15.27 -6.77 -6.50
C LEU A 83 15.17 -6.94 -4.98
N VAL A 84 15.72 -6.01 -4.22
CA VAL A 84 15.48 -5.91 -2.78
C VAL A 84 14.18 -5.14 -2.56
N HIS A 85 13.22 -5.74 -1.86
CA HIS A 85 11.92 -5.13 -1.63
C HIS A 85 12.03 -3.97 -0.63
N ASP A 86 11.75 -2.76 -1.09
CA ASP A 86 11.63 -1.58 -0.24
C ASP A 86 10.16 -1.13 -0.18
N ALA A 87 9.43 -1.60 0.84
CA ALA A 87 8.07 -1.14 1.12
C ALA A 87 8.01 0.36 1.49
N HIS A 88 9.11 0.97 1.92
CA HIS A 88 9.18 2.37 2.33
C HIS A 88 9.65 3.30 1.21
N ALA A 89 9.86 2.78 0.00
CA ALA A 89 10.28 3.57 -1.15
C ALA A 89 9.34 4.75 -1.38
N ALA A 90 9.92 5.96 -1.44
CA ALA A 90 9.17 7.19 -1.66
C ALA A 90 8.35 7.13 -2.96
N SER A 91 8.98 6.65 -4.04
CA SER A 91 8.30 6.42 -5.32
C SER A 91 7.42 5.16 -5.29
N PRO A 92 6.17 5.22 -5.78
CA PRO A 92 5.32 4.04 -5.88
C PRO A 92 5.68 3.12 -7.07
N THR A 93 6.65 3.47 -7.91
CA THR A 93 6.99 2.72 -9.14
C THR A 93 7.23 1.24 -8.89
N THR A 94 8.07 0.87 -7.91
CA THR A 94 8.35 -0.54 -7.63
C THR A 94 7.12 -1.27 -7.09
N ALA A 95 6.33 -0.64 -6.23
CA ALA A 95 5.09 -1.24 -5.71
C ALA A 95 4.09 -1.54 -6.83
N PHE A 96 3.93 -0.62 -7.79
CA PHE A 96 3.06 -0.83 -8.95
C PHE A 96 3.61 -1.81 -9.98
N ALA A 97 4.93 -1.95 -10.09
CA ALA A 97 5.52 -2.96 -10.95
C ALA A 97 5.36 -4.36 -10.33
N LEU A 98 5.59 -4.49 -9.03
CA LEU A 98 5.35 -5.74 -8.29
C LEU A 98 3.90 -6.19 -8.44
N SER A 99 2.92 -5.28 -8.30
CA SER A 99 1.50 -5.63 -8.38
C SER A 99 1.05 -6.15 -9.75
N ARG A 100 1.89 -6.06 -10.79
CA ARG A 100 1.61 -6.54 -12.15
C ARG A 100 2.32 -7.84 -12.50
N LEU A 101 3.11 -8.40 -11.57
CA LEU A 101 3.76 -9.70 -11.77
C LEU A 101 2.75 -10.85 -11.79
N ALA A 102 1.63 -10.69 -11.09
CA ALA A 102 0.57 -11.68 -11.03
C ALA A 102 -0.03 -11.87 -12.44
N ASP A 103 0.00 -13.11 -12.92
CA ASP A 103 -0.74 -13.48 -14.12
C ASP A 103 -2.25 -13.47 -13.80
N PRO A 104 -3.07 -12.70 -14.54
CA PRO A 104 -4.47 -12.48 -14.19
C PRO A 104 -5.36 -13.72 -14.37
N ASP A 105 -4.93 -14.68 -15.20
CA ASP A 105 -5.72 -15.88 -15.53
C ASP A 105 -5.32 -17.07 -14.65
N THR A 106 -4.02 -17.20 -14.37
CA THR A 106 -3.46 -18.35 -13.65
C THR A 106 -3.11 -18.06 -12.20
N LEU A 107 -3.05 -16.79 -11.80
CA LEU A 107 -2.57 -16.32 -10.49
C LEU A 107 -1.13 -16.74 -10.17
N HIS A 108 -0.35 -17.19 -11.17
CA HIS A 108 1.07 -17.44 -10.97
C HIS A 108 1.80 -16.12 -10.70
N HIS A 109 2.87 -16.21 -9.91
CA HIS A 109 3.71 -15.07 -9.53
C HIS A 109 2.95 -13.97 -8.77
N THR A 110 1.90 -14.36 -8.03
CA THR A 110 1.09 -13.45 -7.22
C THR A 110 1.89 -12.94 -6.02
N PRO A 111 2.23 -11.64 -5.95
CA PRO A 111 2.91 -11.12 -4.79
C PRO A 111 1.93 -10.89 -3.64
N ILE A 112 2.36 -11.28 -2.45
CA ILE A 112 1.64 -11.07 -1.21
C ILE A 112 2.56 -10.44 -0.17
N GLY A 113 2.06 -9.45 0.55
CA GLY A 113 2.83 -8.71 1.54
C GLY A 113 2.52 -7.23 1.48
N VAL A 114 3.25 -6.45 2.26
CA VAL A 114 3.10 -5.00 2.23
C VAL A 114 3.85 -4.49 1.00
N PHE A 115 3.12 -4.16 -0.06
CA PHE A 115 3.71 -3.59 -1.28
C PHE A 115 4.31 -2.21 -1.01
N ARG A 116 3.62 -1.39 -0.21
CA ARG A 116 4.03 -0.04 0.12
C ARG A 116 3.48 0.42 1.46
N SER A 117 4.32 1.07 2.26
CA SER A 117 3.99 1.71 3.52
C SER A 117 4.85 2.96 3.65
N VAL A 118 4.27 4.15 3.50
CA VAL A 118 5.01 5.41 3.60
C VAL A 118 4.27 6.39 4.48
N GLU A 119 5.00 7.31 5.07
CA GLU A 119 4.42 8.44 5.78
C GLU A 119 4.19 9.60 4.80
N ARG A 120 2.97 10.15 4.81
CA ARG A 120 2.59 11.34 4.07
C ARG A 120 1.65 12.18 4.94
N PRO A 121 1.57 13.51 4.71
CA PRO A 121 0.59 14.33 5.38
C PRO A 121 -0.83 13.75 5.21
N VAL A 122 -1.52 13.56 6.34
CA VAL A 122 -2.89 13.06 6.38
C VAL A 122 -3.89 14.21 6.44
N TYR A 123 -5.10 13.97 5.95
CA TYR A 123 -6.09 15.03 5.75
C TYR A 123 -6.55 15.68 7.06
N ASP A 124 -6.84 14.87 8.07
CA ASP A 124 -7.36 15.33 9.37
C ASP A 124 -6.35 16.21 10.13
N VAL A 125 -5.08 15.84 10.11
CA VAL A 125 -4.00 16.65 10.70
C VAL A 125 -3.87 17.98 9.96
N GLN A 126 -3.78 17.95 8.62
CA GLN A 126 -3.66 19.18 7.82
C GLN A 126 -4.89 20.09 7.96
N MET A 127 -6.09 19.53 8.08
CA MET A 127 -7.31 20.30 8.33
C MET A 127 -7.25 20.96 9.71
N SER A 128 -6.81 20.23 10.74
CA SER A 128 -6.65 20.77 12.10
C SER A 128 -5.62 21.89 12.13
N ASP A 129 -4.47 21.71 11.49
CA ASP A 129 -3.42 22.73 11.38
C ASP A 129 -3.93 24.00 10.69
N GLN A 130 -4.77 23.85 9.64
CA GLN A 130 -5.40 24.99 8.96
C GLN A 130 -6.36 25.76 9.88
N LEU A 131 -7.13 25.07 10.71
CA LEU A 131 -8.04 25.71 11.67
C LEU A 131 -7.25 26.45 12.75
N ASP A 132 -6.21 25.83 13.31
CA ASP A 132 -5.37 26.44 14.33
C ASP A 132 -4.67 27.69 13.82
N ALA A 133 -4.10 27.63 12.60
CA ALA A 133 -3.50 28.80 11.96
C ALA A 133 -4.52 29.94 11.73
N ALA A 134 -5.76 29.62 11.36
CA ALA A 134 -6.81 30.62 11.21
C ALA A 134 -7.20 31.27 12.54
N ILE A 135 -7.29 30.48 13.61
CA ILE A 135 -7.57 30.97 14.96
C ILE A 135 -6.44 31.86 15.49
N GLU A 136 -5.18 31.50 15.25
CA GLU A 136 -4.03 32.31 15.65
C GLU A 136 -4.03 33.67 14.95
N GLN A 137 -4.33 33.70 13.65
CA GLN A 137 -4.29 34.94 12.86
C GLN A 137 -5.53 35.83 13.04
N LYS A 138 -6.72 35.24 13.22
CA LYS A 138 -8.01 35.95 13.18
C LYS A 138 -8.74 35.93 14.52
N GLY A 139 -8.21 35.24 15.52
CA GLY A 139 -8.90 34.92 16.77
C GLY A 139 -9.89 33.76 16.61
N LYS A 140 -10.43 33.27 17.74
CA LYS A 140 -11.38 32.14 17.78
C LYS A 140 -12.72 32.40 17.06
N GLY A 141 -12.96 33.64 16.63
CA GLY A 141 -14.27 34.11 16.20
C GLY A 141 -15.23 34.28 17.37
N ASP A 142 -16.22 35.13 17.18
CA ASP A 142 -17.34 35.30 18.10
C ASP A 142 -18.63 35.02 17.33
N LEU A 143 -19.27 33.90 17.66
CA LEU A 143 -20.51 33.49 17.02
C LEU A 143 -21.65 34.48 17.28
N ALA A 144 -21.72 35.06 18.48
CA ALA A 144 -22.74 36.05 18.81
C ALA A 144 -22.55 37.32 17.98
N ALA A 145 -21.31 37.80 17.86
CA ALA A 145 -20.99 38.93 16.98
C ALA A 145 -21.29 38.62 15.49
N LEU A 146 -20.98 37.41 15.03
CA LEU A 146 -21.28 36.98 13.66
C LEU A 146 -22.79 36.96 13.37
N LEU A 147 -23.58 36.40 14.28
CA LEU A 147 -25.04 36.30 14.14
C LEU A 147 -25.74 37.64 14.31
N ALA A 148 -25.25 38.51 15.19
CA ALA A 148 -25.70 39.88 15.28
C ALA A 148 -25.44 40.62 13.96
N GLY A 149 -24.28 40.39 13.33
CA GLY A 149 -23.85 41.16 12.18
C GLY A 149 -23.43 42.58 12.58
N GLY A 150 -22.99 43.37 11.60
CA GLY A 150 -22.50 44.74 11.85
C GLY A 150 -23.59 45.77 12.18
N ASP A 151 -24.84 45.49 11.81
CA ASP A 151 -25.94 46.45 11.80
C ASP A 151 -27.05 46.07 12.80
N THR A 152 -26.69 45.87 14.07
CA THR A 152 -27.70 45.72 15.14
C THR A 152 -27.95 47.03 15.87
N TRP A 153 -29.19 47.22 16.31
CA TRP A 153 -29.55 48.28 17.24
C TRP A 153 -30.29 47.69 18.44
N THR A 154 -30.10 48.30 19.61
CA THR A 154 -30.79 47.91 20.84
C THR A 154 -32.02 48.80 21.02
N VAL A 155 -33.19 48.20 21.24
CA VAL A 155 -34.41 48.95 21.61
C VAL A 155 -34.42 49.13 23.13
N VAL A 156 -34.40 50.38 23.59
CA VAL A 156 -34.49 50.71 25.02
C VAL A 156 -35.96 50.99 25.35
N GLY A 157 -36.49 50.28 26.34
CA GLY A 157 -37.84 50.48 26.89
C GLY A 157 -37.85 51.46 28.05
#